data_AF-A0A2X0LVC2-F1
#
_entry.id   AF-A0A2X0LVC2-F1
#
_cell.length_a   1.000
_cell.length_b   1.000
_cell.length_c   1.000
_cell.angle_alpha   90.00
_cell.angle_beta   90.00
_cell.angle_gamma   90.00
#
_symmetry.space_group_name_H-M   'P 1'
#
loop_
_entity.id
_entity.type
_entity.pdbx_description
1 polymer ?
#
loop_
_entity_poly.entity_id
_entity_poly.type
_entity_poly.pdbx_seq_one_letter_code
_entity_poly.pdbx_strand_id
1 'polypeptide(L)'
;MPGIDRIASIPSSYVPVKVDYTDLIPIMAFFMGDLEGRGAHDYLGERIATRGRLWTEMYWRYEDMQAYFLRLVLEYGRVSSKEYPTDTRFDYIASV
;
A
#
# COMPACT_ATOMS: atom_id res chain seq x y z
N MET A 1 -16.97 18.68 -3.05
CA MET A 1 -16.19 17.59 -2.43
C MET A 1 -17.03 16.33 -2.46
N PRO A 2 -16.60 15.23 -3.10
CA PRO A 2 -17.37 13.99 -3.09
C PRO A 2 -17.32 13.38 -1.67
N GLY A 3 -18.48 12.92 -1.18
CA GLY A 3 -18.69 12.49 0.20
C GLY A 3 -17.88 11.25 0.60
N ILE A 4 -17.48 11.24 1.87
CA ILE A 4 -16.70 10.20 2.58
C ILE A 4 -17.37 8.82 2.48
N ASP A 5 -18.68 8.80 2.25
CA ASP A 5 -19.54 7.61 2.23
C ASP A 5 -19.28 6.70 1.01
N ARG A 6 -18.63 7.21 -0.05
CA ARG A 6 -18.24 6.37 -1.21
C ARG A 6 -16.91 5.64 -1.02
N ILE A 7 -16.10 6.02 -0.03
CA ILE A 7 -14.70 5.61 0.05
C ILE A 7 -14.48 4.36 0.93
N ALA A 8 -15.47 3.98 1.73
CA ALA A 8 -15.46 2.73 2.51
C ALA A 8 -15.61 1.44 1.67
N SER A 9 -15.59 1.53 0.33
CA SER A 9 -15.89 0.40 -0.58
C SER A 9 -14.86 0.19 -1.69
N ILE A 10 -13.56 0.43 -1.46
CA ILE A 10 -12.53 0.07 -2.45
C ILE A 10 -11.88 -1.28 -2.06
N PRO A 11 -12.48 -2.45 -2.40
CA PRO A 11 -11.82 -3.73 -2.23
C PRO A 11 -10.98 -4.10 -3.46
N SER A 12 -9.85 -4.75 -3.17
CA SER A 12 -8.95 -5.51 -4.08
C SER A 12 -8.23 -4.70 -5.17
N SER A 13 -7.05 -4.17 -4.82
CA SER A 13 -6.15 -3.38 -5.69
C SER A 13 -4.99 -4.20 -6.29
N TYR A 14 -4.81 -5.45 -5.87
CA TYR A 14 -3.70 -6.30 -6.29
C TYR A 14 -4.08 -7.78 -6.26
N VAL A 15 -3.29 -8.60 -6.96
CA VAL A 15 -3.37 -10.07 -6.95
C VAL A 15 -2.19 -10.60 -6.14
N PRO A 16 -2.40 -11.27 -5.00
CA PRO A 16 -1.31 -11.89 -4.25
C PRO A 16 -0.75 -13.08 -5.02
N VAL A 17 0.58 -13.22 -5.00
CA VAL A 17 1.32 -14.35 -5.58
C VAL A 17 2.13 -14.99 -4.46
N LYS A 18 2.21 -16.32 -4.42
CA LYS A 18 3.04 -17.02 -3.44
C LYS A 18 4.52 -16.69 -3.67
N VAL A 19 5.27 -16.67 -2.56
CA VAL A 19 6.72 -16.42 -2.59
C VAL A 19 7.46 -17.51 -3.36
N ASP A 20 6.92 -18.73 -3.43
CA ASP A 20 7.48 -19.85 -4.20
C ASP A 20 7.10 -19.81 -5.70
N TYR A 21 6.30 -18.82 -6.13
CA TYR A 21 5.82 -18.62 -7.50
C TYR A 21 5.02 -19.80 -8.10
N THR A 22 4.60 -20.76 -7.29
CA THR A 22 3.89 -21.95 -7.78
C THR A 22 2.52 -21.63 -8.38
N ASP A 23 1.93 -20.50 -8.00
CA ASP A 23 0.65 -19.99 -8.45
C ASP A 23 0.74 -19.01 -9.62
N LEU A 24 1.95 -18.59 -10.02
CA LEU A 24 2.13 -17.58 -11.08
C LEU A 24 1.51 -18.01 -12.41
N ILE A 25 1.81 -19.22 -12.88
CA ILE A 25 1.29 -19.74 -14.15
C ILE A 25 -0.23 -19.93 -14.10
N PRO A 26 -0.83 -20.55 -13.06
CA PRO A 26 -2.28 -20.58 -12.88
C PRO A 26 -2.95 -19.20 -12.86
N ILE A 27 -2.34 -18.21 -12.19
CA ILE A 27 -2.86 -16.83 -12.14
C ILE A 27 -2.85 -16.20 -13.54
N MET A 28 -1.75 -16.34 -14.27
CA MET A 28 -1.67 -15.83 -15.64
C MET A 28 -2.67 -16.51 -16.56
N ALA A 29 -2.82 -17.84 -16.47
CA ALA A 29 -3.81 -18.58 -17.25
C ALA A 29 -5.25 -18.14 -16.95
N PHE A 30 -5.55 -17.77 -15.70
CA PHE A 30 -6.86 -17.24 -15.33
C PHE A 30 -7.15 -15.88 -15.98
N PHE A 31 -6.20 -14.95 -16.00
CA PHE A 31 -6.41 -13.63 -16.60
C PHE A 31 -6.31 -13.64 -18.13
N MET A 32 -5.35 -14.39 -18.68
CA MET A 32 -5.05 -14.43 -20.11
C MET A 32 -5.89 -15.45 -20.89
N GLY A 33 -6.43 -16.47 -20.23
CA GLY A 33 -7.14 -17.57 -20.86
C GLY A 33 -6.20 -18.60 -21.51
N ASP A 34 -6.78 -19.43 -22.38
CA ASP A 34 -6.05 -20.42 -23.21
C ASP A 34 -5.15 -19.72 -24.27
N LEU A 35 -4.35 -20.48 -25.02
CA LEU A 35 -3.50 -19.99 -26.12
C LEU A 35 -4.27 -19.21 -27.20
N GLU A 36 -5.57 -19.46 -27.33
CA GLU A 36 -6.49 -18.73 -28.22
C GLU A 36 -7.24 -17.58 -27.52
N GLY A 37 -6.89 -17.25 -26.27
CA GLY A 37 -7.52 -16.20 -25.45
C GLY A 37 -8.92 -16.55 -24.92
N ARG A 38 -9.36 -17.80 -25.11
CA ARG A 38 -10.68 -18.25 -24.62
C ARG A 38 -10.65 -18.41 -23.10
N GLY A 39 -11.71 -17.93 -22.44
CA GLY A 39 -11.82 -17.98 -20.98
C GLY A 39 -10.99 -16.93 -20.24
N ALA A 40 -10.43 -15.95 -20.95
CA ALA A 40 -9.70 -14.84 -20.35
C ALA A 40 -10.62 -13.96 -19.47
N HIS A 41 -10.08 -13.51 -18.34
CA HIS A 41 -10.76 -12.62 -17.40
C HIS A 41 -10.13 -11.21 -17.42
N ASP A 42 -9.86 -10.68 -18.61
CA ASP A 42 -9.19 -9.37 -18.78
C ASP A 42 -9.96 -8.22 -18.09
N TYR A 43 -11.29 -8.20 -18.22
CA TYR A 43 -12.15 -7.21 -17.56
C TYR A 43 -11.97 -7.17 -16.03
N LEU A 44 -11.67 -8.33 -15.42
CA LEU A 44 -11.45 -8.44 -13.99
C LEU A 44 -10.08 -7.87 -13.63
N GLY A 45 -9.07 -8.14 -14.47
CA GLY A 45 -7.74 -7.55 -14.37
C GLY A 45 -7.78 -6.02 -14.46
N GLU A 46 -8.44 -5.48 -15.48
CA GLU A 46 -8.63 -4.03 -15.67
C GLU A 46 -9.30 -3.39 -14.47
N ARG A 47 -10.35 -4.02 -13.94
CA ARG A 47 -11.09 -3.54 -12.77
C ARG A 47 -10.22 -3.49 -11.50
N ILE A 48 -9.38 -4.49 -11.27
CA ILE A 48 -8.44 -4.53 -10.13
C ILE A 48 -7.37 -3.45 -10.31
N ALA A 49 -6.78 -3.35 -11.50
CA ALA A 49 -5.74 -2.36 -11.80
C ALA A 49 -6.24 -0.91 -11.65
N THR A 50 -7.44 -0.62 -12.18
CA THR A 50 -8.06 0.70 -12.08
C THR A 50 -8.34 1.08 -10.63
N ARG A 51 -8.86 0.13 -9.83
CA ARG A 51 -9.10 0.37 -8.40
C ARG A 51 -7.79 0.60 -7.64
N GLY A 52 -6.75 -0.17 -7.95
CA GLY A 52 -5.43 0.03 -7.35
C GLY A 52 -4.86 1.41 -7.64
N ARG A 53 -4.92 1.84 -8.90
CA ARG A 53 -4.51 3.17 -9.31
C ARG A 53 -5.26 4.26 -8.55
N LEU A 54 -6.60 4.24 -8.58
CA LEU A 54 -7.43 5.25 -7.91
C LEU A 54 -7.15 5.32 -6.41
N TRP A 55 -6.94 4.17 -5.76
CA TRP A 55 -6.58 4.14 -4.35
C TRP A 55 -5.24 4.81 -4.09
N THR A 56 -4.20 4.48 -4.88
CA THR A 56 -2.87 5.10 -4.72
C THR A 56 -2.91 6.61 -4.96
N GLU A 57 -3.68 7.08 -5.95
CA GLU A 57 -3.84 8.52 -6.23
C GLU A 57 -4.55 9.26 -5.08
N MET A 58 -5.41 8.58 -4.33
CA MET A 58 -6.18 9.19 -3.23
C MET A 58 -5.50 9.10 -1.85
N TYR A 59 -4.73 8.04 -1.60
CA TYR A 59 -4.25 7.69 -0.26
C TYR A 59 -2.72 7.59 -0.13
N TRP A 60 -2.00 7.67 -1.25
CA TRP A 60 -0.54 7.67 -1.29
C TRP A 60 0.00 8.99 -1.82
N ARG A 61 -0.67 10.10 -1.50
CA ARG A 61 -0.22 11.44 -1.90
C ARG A 61 0.94 11.88 -1.02
N TYR A 62 1.66 12.89 -1.48
CA TYR A 62 2.82 13.42 -0.76
C TYR A 62 2.44 13.95 0.62
N GLU A 63 1.29 14.62 0.71
CA GLU A 63 0.73 15.17 1.95
C GLU A 63 0.40 14.05 2.96
N ASP A 64 -0.14 12.92 2.48
CA ASP A 64 -0.46 11.76 3.31
C ASP A 64 0.83 11.14 3.88
N MET A 65 1.91 11.08 3.07
CA MET A 65 3.23 10.59 3.50
C MET A 65 3.90 11.52 4.50
N GLN A 66 3.80 12.84 4.32
CA GLN A 66 4.31 13.82 5.29
C GLN A 66 3.59 13.69 6.63
N ALA A 67 2.26 13.60 6.61
CA ALA A 67 1.46 13.42 7.81
C ALA A 67 1.77 12.09 8.52
N TYR A 68 1.91 11.00 7.75
CA TYR A 68 2.32 9.69 8.26
C TYR A 68 3.69 9.75 8.94
N PHE A 69 4.70 10.34 8.28
CA PHE A 69 6.05 10.41 8.81
C PHE A 69 6.14 11.27 10.08
N LEU A 70 5.45 12.42 10.08
CA LEU A 70 5.34 13.26 11.28
C LEU A 70 4.74 12.48 12.45
N ARG A 71 3.62 11.78 12.20
CA ARG A 71 2.96 10.98 13.24
C ARG A 71 3.86 9.84 13.73
N LEU A 72 4.57 9.17 12.83
CA LEU A 72 5.50 8.11 13.17
C LEU A 72 6.61 8.61 14.12
N VAL A 73 7.25 9.74 13.80
CA VAL A 73 8.33 10.32 14.63
C VAL A 73 7.83 10.76 16.00
N LEU A 74 6.65 11.40 16.06
CA LEU A 74 6.06 11.83 17.34
C LEU A 74 5.68 10.64 18.22
N GLU A 75 5.08 9.60 17.66
CA GLU A 75 4.74 8.38 18.40
C GLU A 75 5.99 7.60 18.83
N TYR A 76 7.01 7.55 17.98
CA TYR A 76 8.30 6.97 18.34
C TYR A 76 8.90 7.71 19.54
N GLY A 77 8.96 9.05 19.51
CA GLY A 77 9.41 9.85 20.64
C GLY A 77 8.60 9.60 21.92
N ARG A 78 7.27 9.48 21.80
CA ARG A 78 6.39 9.17 22.92
C ARG A 78 6.69 7.80 23.55
N VAL A 79 6.89 6.76 22.74
CA VAL A 79 7.23 5.41 23.23
C VAL A 79 8.62 5.41 23.88
N SER A 80 9.63 5.97 23.22
CA SER A 80 11.01 5.99 23.70
C SER A 80 11.18 6.79 25.00
N SER A 81 10.40 7.85 25.22
CA SER A 81 10.48 8.65 26.46
C SER A 81 10.20 7.88 27.76
N LYS A 82 9.53 6.71 27.70
CA LYS A 82 9.25 5.87 28.87
C LYS A 82 10.35 4.87 29.18
N GLU A 83 11.27 4.64 28.25
CA GLU A 83 12.24 3.54 28.30
C GLU A 83 13.65 3.98 28.74
N TYR A 84 13.99 5.27 28.61
CA TYR A 84 15.36 5.75 28.86
C TYR A 84 15.45 6.75 30.03
N PRO A 85 16.28 6.49 31.06
CA PRO A 85 16.70 7.52 32.00
C PRO A 85 17.62 8.51 31.25
N THR A 86 17.00 9.54 30.69
CA THR A 86 17.56 10.88 30.39
C THR A 86 19.03 10.93 29.91
N ASP A 87 19.40 10.30 28.79
CA ASP A 87 20.56 10.75 27.98
C ASP A 87 20.62 10.18 26.55
N THR A 88 19.58 10.38 25.74
CA THR A 88 19.67 10.19 24.28
C THR A 88 18.84 11.26 23.58
N ARG A 89 19.26 12.52 23.69
CA ARG A 89 18.78 13.55 22.76
C ARG A 89 19.34 13.23 21.37
N PHE A 90 18.68 13.73 20.32
CA PHE A 90 19.09 13.59 18.93
C PHE A 90 20.41 14.34 18.62
N ASP A 91 21.44 14.15 19.45
CA ASP A 91 22.69 14.89 19.43
C ASP A 91 23.58 14.47 18.25
N TYR A 92 23.24 13.37 17.56
CA TYR A 92 23.88 12.94 16.32
C TYR A 92 23.62 13.87 15.12
N ILE A 93 22.64 14.79 15.21
CA ILE A 93 22.28 15.70 14.10
C ILE A 93 22.99 17.06 14.24
N ALA A 94 23.53 17.37 15.42
CA ALA A 94 24.18 18.65 15.71
C ALA A 94 25.71 18.64 15.51
N SER A 95 26.30 17.51 15.08
CA SER A 95 27.76 17.34 14.96
C SER A 95 28.29 17.45 13.53
N VAL A 96 27.59 18.14 12.62
CA VAL A 96 28.08 18.46 11.26
C VAL A 96 27.97 19.96 11.02
#